data_AF-A0A9W9FTJ0-F1
#
_entry.id   AF-A0A9W9FTJ0-F1
#
_cell.length_a   1.000
_cell.length_b   1.000
_cell.length_c   1.000
_cell.angle_alpha   90.00
_cell.angle_beta   90.00
_cell.angle_gamma   90.00
#
_symmetry.space_group_name_H-M   'P 1'
#
loop_
_entity.id
_entity.type
_entity.pdbx_description
1 polymer ?
#
loop_
_entity_poly.entity_id
_entity_poly.type
_entity_poly.pdbx_seq_one_letter_code
_entity_poly.pdbx_strand_id
1 'polypeptide(L)'
;MPPRRRPRISLWARFRSWLRYAHSPLRLRGSLIRLGHMHKHPLLKLLTMFIPYPSWSYPIPELMPLRTLIEDTKNNTGIITSRFGEIHNLRAIPLWCMRDTPLRSIYRLYDLHLADHYPLMGWETEYFFNQPGWKLQDIPDPKDPDPLRYAIVASIVEELHDAVNWRLSLGLRRNEEHIYREEDGDPWPPFTPEELPSWTRKVAPIDKDLLRLSVPPESLDTDGNLVLETGGKALNFARRNIITNTGWLYTI
;
A
#
# COMPACT_ATOMS: atom_id res chain seq x y z
N MET A 1 16.57 -60.94 -4.42
CA MET A 1 15.70 -60.03 -5.19
C MET A 1 16.56 -59.24 -6.18
N PRO A 2 16.23 -59.16 -7.47
CA PRO A 2 17.00 -58.33 -8.39
C PRO A 2 16.77 -56.84 -8.06
N PRO A 3 17.78 -55.98 -8.17
CA PRO A 3 17.62 -54.55 -7.90
C PRO A 3 16.65 -53.95 -8.91
N ARG A 4 15.58 -53.30 -8.43
CA ARG A 4 14.63 -52.55 -9.27
C ARG A 4 15.41 -51.53 -10.09
N ARG A 5 15.47 -51.72 -11.42
CA ARG A 5 16.05 -50.74 -12.35
C ARG A 5 15.26 -49.44 -12.22
N ARG A 6 15.89 -48.40 -11.65
CA ARG A 6 15.33 -47.05 -11.65
C ARG A 6 15.10 -46.65 -13.12
N PRO A 7 13.90 -46.19 -13.50
CA PRO A 7 13.63 -45.82 -14.89
C PRO A 7 14.64 -44.74 -15.30
N ARG A 8 15.30 -44.95 -16.46
CA ARG A 8 16.19 -43.95 -17.06
C ARG A 8 15.33 -42.77 -17.50
N ILE A 9 15.16 -41.79 -16.63
CA ILE A 9 14.50 -40.53 -16.94
C ILE A 9 15.30 -39.90 -18.08
N SER A 10 14.66 -39.68 -19.24
CA SER A 10 15.35 -39.09 -20.39
C SER A 10 15.89 -37.71 -20.03
N LEU A 11 16.99 -37.29 -20.66
CA LEU A 11 17.52 -35.93 -20.51
C LEU A 11 16.43 -34.88 -20.76
N TRP A 12 15.49 -35.17 -21.65
CA TRP A 12 14.35 -34.31 -21.95
C TRP A 12 13.33 -34.25 -20.82
N ALA A 13 13.07 -35.36 -20.12
CA ALA A 13 12.23 -35.37 -18.93
C ALA A 13 12.91 -34.66 -17.74
N ARG A 14 14.24 -34.77 -17.60
CA ARG A 14 15.02 -33.99 -16.62
C ARG A 14 15.03 -32.50 -16.96
N PHE A 15 15.19 -32.13 -18.23
CA PHE A 15 15.09 -30.75 -18.70
C PHE A 15 13.68 -30.18 -18.51
N ARG A 16 12.62 -30.93 -18.85
CA ARG A 16 11.23 -30.51 -18.59
C ARG A 16 10.92 -30.38 -17.10
N SER A 17 11.56 -31.20 -16.26
CA SER A 17 11.43 -31.10 -14.80
C SER A 17 12.18 -29.88 -14.29
N TRP A 18 13.43 -29.69 -14.72
CA TRP A 18 14.23 -28.51 -14.39
C TRP A 18 13.53 -27.22 -14.82
N LEU A 19 13.04 -27.12 -16.06
CA LEU A 19 12.27 -25.98 -16.54
C LEU A 19 10.95 -25.78 -15.78
N ARG A 20 10.32 -26.87 -15.31
CA ARG A 20 9.09 -26.79 -14.49
C ARG A 20 9.35 -26.27 -13.07
N TYR A 21 10.51 -26.60 -12.49
CA TYR A 21 10.92 -26.18 -11.15
C TYR A 21 11.91 -25.00 -11.15
N ALA A 22 12.30 -24.50 -12.33
CA ALA A 22 13.13 -23.32 -12.48
C ALA A 22 12.27 -22.11 -12.10
N HIS A 23 12.48 -21.62 -10.88
CA HIS A 23 11.88 -20.38 -10.42
C HIS A 23 12.75 -19.21 -10.88
N SER A 24 12.23 -18.38 -11.78
CA SER A 24 12.80 -17.06 -12.00
C SER A 24 12.33 -16.12 -10.89
N PRO A 25 13.16 -15.17 -10.42
CA PRO A 25 12.76 -14.21 -9.39
C PRO A 25 11.51 -13.41 -9.79
N LEU A 26 11.31 -13.21 -11.09
CA LEU A 26 10.16 -12.52 -11.66
C LEU A 26 8.87 -13.35 -11.71
N ARG A 27 8.93 -14.65 -11.39
CA ARG A 27 7.80 -15.59 -11.36
C ARG A 27 6.86 -15.48 -12.58
N LEU A 28 7.44 -15.27 -13.78
CA LEU A 28 6.70 -14.88 -15.01
C LEU A 28 5.52 -15.79 -15.34
N ARG A 29 5.66 -17.10 -15.12
CA ARG A 29 4.57 -18.06 -15.35
C ARG A 29 3.39 -17.80 -14.41
N GLY A 30 3.66 -17.56 -13.12
CA GLY A 30 2.64 -17.20 -12.13
C GLY A 30 2.00 -15.86 -12.46
N SER A 31 2.81 -14.87 -12.87
CA SER A 31 2.34 -13.57 -13.34
C SER A 31 1.38 -13.71 -14.52
N LEU A 32 1.72 -14.56 -15.50
CA LEU A 32 0.88 -14.78 -16.67
C LEU A 32 -0.46 -15.47 -16.33
N ILE A 33 -0.45 -16.46 -15.42
CA ILE A 33 -1.67 -17.12 -14.93
C ILE A 33 -2.59 -16.09 -14.26
N ARG A 34 -2.04 -15.27 -13.35
CA ARG A 34 -2.80 -14.22 -12.65
C ARG A 34 -3.41 -13.21 -13.62
N LEU A 35 -2.61 -12.72 -14.57
CA LEU A 35 -3.09 -11.80 -15.60
C LEU A 35 -4.18 -12.43 -16.48
N GLY A 36 -4.13 -13.74 -16.71
CA GLY A 36 -5.12 -14.47 -17.51
C GLY A 36 -6.53 -14.50 -16.90
N HIS A 37 -6.65 -14.33 -15.57
CA HIS A 37 -7.95 -14.27 -14.92
C HIS A 37 -8.67 -12.93 -15.13
N MET A 38 -7.93 -11.83 -15.38
CA MET A 38 -8.47 -10.47 -15.42
C MET A 38 -8.38 -9.83 -16.80
N HIS A 39 -7.46 -10.29 -17.66
CA HIS A 39 -7.21 -9.67 -18.95
C HIS A 39 -7.40 -10.66 -20.10
N LYS A 40 -8.11 -10.21 -21.14
CA LYS A 40 -8.28 -10.94 -22.41
C LYS A 40 -6.94 -11.29 -23.09
N HIS A 41 -5.93 -10.44 -22.91
CA HIS A 41 -4.60 -10.60 -23.51
C HIS A 41 -3.49 -10.53 -22.46
N PRO A 42 -3.28 -11.59 -21.67
CA PRO A 42 -2.37 -11.56 -20.52
C PRO A 42 -0.90 -11.43 -20.93
N LEU A 43 -0.51 -11.99 -22.08
CA LEU A 43 0.84 -11.83 -22.63
C LEU A 43 1.15 -10.37 -22.99
N LEU A 44 0.22 -9.68 -23.65
CA LEU A 44 0.38 -8.26 -23.99
C LEU A 44 0.48 -7.41 -22.72
N LYS A 45 -0.37 -7.68 -21.72
CA LYS A 45 -0.32 -6.97 -20.44
C LYS A 45 1.00 -7.21 -19.70
N LEU A 46 1.54 -8.42 -19.74
CA LEU A 46 2.86 -8.71 -19.17
C LEU A 46 3.97 -7.96 -19.91
N LEU A 47 3.92 -7.94 -21.26
CA LEU A 47 4.88 -7.21 -22.07
C LEU A 47 4.84 -5.69 -21.78
N THR A 48 3.65 -5.10 -21.60
CA THR A 48 3.56 -3.67 -21.26
C THR A 48 4.14 -3.34 -19.89
N MET A 49 4.15 -4.27 -18.94
CA MET A 49 4.84 -4.08 -17.65
C MET A 49 6.37 -3.99 -17.80
N PHE A 50 6.94 -4.56 -18.86
CA PHE A 50 8.38 -4.42 -19.16
C PHE A 50 8.73 -3.10 -19.86
N ILE A 51 7.76 -2.38 -20.44
CA ILE A 51 8.01 -1.15 -21.19
C ILE A 51 8.25 -0.01 -20.19
N PRO A 52 9.46 0.60 -20.12
CA PRO A 52 9.80 1.58 -19.09
C PRO A 52 9.37 3.02 -19.45
N TYR A 53 8.32 3.20 -20.24
CA TYR A 53 7.90 4.50 -20.75
C TYR A 53 6.67 5.06 -20.01
N PRO A 54 6.63 6.36 -19.64
CA PRO A 54 7.69 7.37 -19.79
C PRO A 54 8.81 7.25 -18.74
N SER A 55 8.59 6.50 -17.67
CA SER A 55 9.58 6.21 -16.61
C SER A 55 9.47 4.76 -16.14
N TRP A 56 10.53 4.28 -15.47
CA TRP A 56 10.53 2.94 -14.88
C TRP A 56 9.43 2.78 -13.82
N SER A 57 9.27 3.76 -12.92
CA SER A 57 8.23 3.73 -11.91
C SER A 57 6.87 4.12 -12.48
N TYR A 58 5.79 3.51 -11.99
CA TYR A 58 4.46 3.93 -12.37
C TYR A 58 4.16 5.34 -11.86
N PRO A 59 3.56 6.22 -12.69
CA PRO A 59 3.13 7.53 -12.22
C PRO A 59 2.03 7.37 -11.17
N ILE A 60 1.89 8.40 -10.32
CA ILE A 60 0.76 8.51 -9.42
C ILE A 60 -0.51 8.53 -10.29
N PRO A 61 -1.53 7.69 -9.98
CA PRO A 61 -2.78 7.69 -10.73
C PRO A 61 -3.49 9.04 -10.64
N GLU A 62 -4.42 9.29 -11.56
CA GLU A 62 -5.21 10.51 -11.56
C GLU A 62 -5.86 10.76 -10.19
N LEU A 63 -5.56 11.92 -9.63
CA LEU A 63 -5.96 12.30 -8.28
C LEU A 63 -7.41 12.78 -8.32
N MET A 64 -8.26 12.13 -7.55
CA MET A 64 -9.68 12.46 -7.50
C MET A 64 -9.92 13.61 -6.51
N PRO A 65 -10.92 14.48 -6.76
CA PRO A 65 -11.34 15.48 -5.79
C PRO A 65 -11.78 14.83 -4.47
N LEU A 66 -11.46 15.48 -3.36
CA LEU A 66 -11.80 15.03 -2.00
C LEU A 66 -13.30 14.66 -1.87
N ARG A 67 -14.19 15.54 -2.36
CA ARG A 67 -15.64 15.32 -2.40
C ARG A 67 -16.04 14.01 -3.05
N THR A 68 -15.47 13.69 -4.21
CA THR A 68 -15.87 12.50 -4.98
C THR A 68 -15.51 11.20 -4.28
N LEU A 69 -14.44 11.19 -3.50
CA LEU A 69 -14.03 10.01 -2.73
C LEU A 69 -14.90 9.81 -1.50
N ILE A 70 -15.17 10.89 -0.75
CA ILE A 70 -16.07 10.87 0.42
C ILE A 70 -17.47 10.39 0.03
N GLU A 71 -17.96 10.86 -1.11
CA GLU A 71 -19.30 10.50 -1.57
C GLU A 71 -19.34 9.17 -2.36
N ASP A 72 -18.23 8.44 -2.56
CA ASP A 72 -18.19 7.23 -3.42
C ASP A 72 -19.18 6.16 -2.93
N THR A 73 -19.16 5.87 -1.63
CA THR A 73 -20.05 4.89 -0.99
C THR A 73 -21.51 5.37 -0.99
N LYS A 74 -21.74 6.67 -0.74
CA LYS A 74 -23.09 7.27 -0.69
C LYS A 74 -23.74 7.30 -2.08
N ASN A 75 -22.97 7.62 -3.10
CA ASN A 75 -23.43 7.75 -4.48
C ASN A 75 -23.30 6.43 -5.27
N ASN A 76 -22.72 5.39 -4.66
CA ASN A 76 -22.46 4.08 -5.26
C ASN A 76 -21.73 4.19 -6.63
N THR A 77 -20.77 5.11 -6.73
CA THR A 77 -20.04 5.37 -7.98
C THR A 77 -19.07 4.26 -8.35
N GLY A 78 -18.65 3.46 -7.37
CA GLY A 78 -17.78 2.30 -7.58
C GLY A 78 -16.35 2.67 -7.98
N ILE A 79 -15.90 3.89 -7.64
CA ILE A 79 -14.59 4.42 -8.00
C ILE A 79 -13.51 3.56 -7.34
N ILE A 80 -13.65 3.31 -6.03
CA ILE A 80 -12.69 2.48 -5.29
C ILE A 80 -12.74 1.04 -5.78
N THR A 81 -13.92 0.46 -5.97
CA THR A 81 -14.06 -0.91 -6.47
C THR A 81 -13.36 -1.10 -7.82
N SER A 82 -13.50 -0.14 -8.74
CA SER A 82 -12.82 -0.15 -10.03
C SER A 82 -11.30 -0.01 -9.90
N ARG A 83 -10.82 0.93 -9.07
CA ARG A 83 -9.38 1.22 -8.90
C ARG A 83 -8.64 0.11 -8.14
N PHE A 84 -9.29 -0.51 -7.15
CA PHE A 84 -8.68 -1.49 -6.26
C PHE A 84 -9.05 -2.94 -6.60
N GLY A 85 -10.02 -3.19 -7.50
CA GLY A 85 -10.43 -4.54 -7.87
C GLY A 85 -9.31 -5.43 -8.41
N GLU A 86 -8.31 -4.83 -9.08
CA GLU A 86 -7.14 -5.56 -9.59
C GLU A 86 -5.94 -5.54 -8.63
N ILE A 87 -5.92 -4.67 -7.60
CA ILE A 87 -4.69 -4.36 -6.86
C ILE A 87 -4.08 -5.58 -6.17
N HIS A 88 -4.92 -6.45 -5.61
CA HIS A 88 -4.47 -7.68 -4.95
C HIS A 88 -3.76 -8.63 -5.92
N ASN A 89 -4.28 -8.73 -7.15
CA ASN A 89 -3.65 -9.55 -8.18
C ASN A 89 -2.33 -8.92 -8.66
N LEU A 90 -2.29 -7.59 -8.79
CA LEU A 90 -1.11 -6.85 -9.21
C LEU A 90 0.03 -6.93 -8.18
N ARG A 91 -0.26 -6.81 -6.88
CA ARG A 91 0.72 -6.94 -5.79
C ARG A 91 1.36 -8.34 -5.72
N ALA A 92 0.72 -9.36 -6.30
CA ALA A 92 1.29 -10.70 -6.40
C ALA A 92 2.20 -10.89 -7.64
N ILE A 93 2.36 -9.87 -8.48
CA ILE A 93 3.21 -9.87 -9.68
C ILE A 93 4.52 -9.13 -9.35
N PRO A 94 5.67 -9.82 -9.21
CA PRO A 94 6.93 -9.18 -8.80
C PRO A 94 7.33 -8.00 -9.67
N LEU A 95 7.15 -8.11 -10.99
CA LEU A 95 7.48 -7.04 -11.94
C LEU A 95 6.66 -5.78 -11.71
N TRP A 96 5.39 -5.92 -11.31
CA TRP A 96 4.54 -4.77 -11.00
C TRP A 96 5.01 -4.10 -9.71
N CYS A 97 5.30 -4.89 -8.66
CA CYS A 97 5.81 -4.37 -7.39
C CYS A 97 7.16 -3.66 -7.54
N MET A 98 8.06 -4.18 -8.37
CA MET A 98 9.36 -3.54 -8.67
C MET A 98 9.24 -2.16 -9.32
N ARG A 99 8.09 -1.83 -9.89
CA ARG A 99 7.80 -0.54 -10.53
C ARG A 99 6.87 0.34 -9.71
N ASP A 100 6.30 -0.19 -8.64
CA ASP A 100 5.49 0.59 -7.72
C ASP A 100 6.38 1.45 -6.83
N THR A 101 5.79 2.45 -6.18
CA THR A 101 6.54 3.41 -5.34
C THR A 101 5.84 3.62 -4.01
N PRO A 102 6.59 3.97 -2.94
CA PRO A 102 6.00 4.27 -1.65
C PRO A 102 5.00 5.42 -1.74
N LEU A 103 5.30 6.43 -2.56
CA LEU A 103 4.41 7.57 -2.77
C LEU A 103 3.07 7.14 -3.38
N ARG A 104 3.10 6.24 -4.38
CA ARG A 104 1.87 5.72 -5.01
C ARG A 104 1.04 4.86 -4.04
N SER A 105 1.68 4.14 -3.13
CA SER A 105 1.02 3.44 -2.03
C SER A 105 0.35 4.39 -1.04
N ILE A 106 1.02 5.50 -0.68
CA ILE A 106 0.45 6.54 0.18
C ILE A 106 -0.79 7.19 -0.47
N TYR A 107 -0.76 7.50 -1.77
CA TYR A 107 -1.94 8.02 -2.47
C TYR A 107 -3.09 7.00 -2.55
N ARG A 108 -2.78 5.69 -2.60
CA ARG A 108 -3.80 4.66 -2.47
C ARG A 108 -4.40 4.63 -1.06
N LEU A 109 -3.58 4.77 -0.02
CA LEU A 109 -4.08 4.92 1.35
C LEU A 109 -4.96 6.16 1.49
N TYR A 110 -4.59 7.29 0.88
CA TYR A 110 -5.41 8.50 0.81
C TYR A 110 -6.79 8.22 0.21
N ASP A 111 -6.86 7.58 -0.97
CA ASP A 111 -8.12 7.23 -1.61
C ASP A 111 -8.99 6.34 -0.72
N LEU A 112 -8.39 5.32 -0.11
CA LEU A 112 -9.09 4.37 0.77
C LEU A 112 -9.58 5.01 2.07
N HIS A 113 -8.80 5.93 2.63
CA HIS A 113 -9.14 6.62 3.88
C HIS A 113 -10.33 7.55 3.69
N LEU A 114 -10.40 8.23 2.55
CA LEU A 114 -11.52 9.12 2.23
C LEU A 114 -12.79 8.40 1.85
N ALA A 115 -12.67 7.24 1.22
CA ALA A 115 -13.82 6.45 0.79
C ALA A 115 -14.32 5.47 1.87
N ASP A 116 -13.81 5.53 3.10
CA ASP A 116 -14.24 4.65 4.21
C ASP A 116 -13.96 3.15 3.96
N HIS A 117 -12.97 2.82 3.12
CA HIS A 117 -12.63 1.44 2.75
C HIS A 117 -11.51 0.87 3.63
N TYR A 118 -11.76 0.79 4.92
CA TYR A 118 -10.74 0.43 5.91
C TYR A 118 -10.09 -0.97 5.77
N PRO A 119 -10.82 -2.05 5.41
CA PRO A 119 -10.16 -3.35 5.23
C PRO A 119 -9.08 -3.33 4.13
N LEU A 120 -9.32 -2.59 3.04
CA LEU A 120 -8.35 -2.42 1.97
C LEU A 120 -7.11 -1.63 2.44
N MET A 121 -7.29 -0.74 3.42
CA MET A 121 -6.24 0.07 4.01
C MET A 121 -5.26 -0.78 4.82
N GLY A 122 -5.77 -1.76 5.58
CA GLY A 122 -4.93 -2.75 6.24
C GLY A 122 -4.04 -3.50 5.24
N TRP A 123 -4.62 -3.98 4.15
CA TRP A 123 -3.87 -4.68 3.09
C TRP A 123 -2.86 -3.79 2.35
N GLU A 124 -3.17 -2.52 2.13
CA GLU A 124 -2.21 -1.56 1.54
C GLU A 124 -1.08 -1.23 2.51
N THR A 125 -1.37 -1.13 3.81
CA THR A 125 -0.36 -0.88 4.85
C THR A 125 0.58 -2.07 5.00
N GLU A 126 0.04 -3.29 5.00
CA GLU A 126 0.84 -4.52 4.99
C GLU A 126 1.72 -4.60 3.74
N TYR A 127 1.16 -4.30 2.57
CA TYR A 127 1.90 -4.25 1.32
C TYR A 127 3.07 -3.25 1.38
N PHE A 128 2.83 -2.03 1.90
CA PHE A 128 3.84 -1.01 2.11
C PHE A 128 4.96 -1.49 3.05
N PHE A 129 4.60 -2.12 4.18
CA PHE A 129 5.56 -2.65 5.13
C PHE A 129 6.46 -3.71 4.49
N ASN A 130 5.87 -4.64 3.73
CA ASN A 130 6.60 -5.74 3.07
C ASN A 130 7.45 -5.30 1.86
N GLN A 131 7.55 -3.99 1.57
CA GLN A 131 8.54 -3.47 0.61
C GLN A 131 9.84 -3.08 1.34
N PRO A 132 10.91 -3.91 1.28
CA PRO A 132 12.14 -3.66 2.04
C PRO A 132 12.89 -2.39 1.62
N GLY A 133 12.70 -1.93 0.38
CA GLY A 133 13.32 -0.71 -0.15
C GLY A 133 12.54 0.57 0.19
N TRP A 134 11.36 0.49 0.81
CA TRP A 134 10.50 1.64 1.06
C TRP A 134 10.69 2.19 2.46
N LYS A 135 11.86 2.80 2.68
CA LYS A 135 12.14 3.55 3.90
C LYS A 135 11.33 4.83 3.92
N LEU A 136 10.72 5.14 5.07
CA LEU A 136 9.89 6.33 5.23
C LEU A 136 10.68 7.60 4.96
N GLN A 137 11.84 7.78 5.60
CA GLN A 137 12.72 8.96 5.43
C GLN A 137 13.07 9.30 3.97
N ASP A 138 13.10 8.30 3.08
CA ASP A 138 13.53 8.45 1.68
C ASP A 138 12.35 8.85 0.77
N ILE A 139 11.13 8.96 1.32
CA ILE A 139 9.94 9.34 0.57
C ILE A 139 10.05 10.82 0.17
N PRO A 140 10.12 11.12 -1.14
CA PRO A 140 10.27 12.48 -1.61
C PRO A 140 9.01 13.30 -1.30
N ASP A 141 9.20 14.58 -1.06
CA ASP A 141 8.10 15.53 -0.92
C ASP A 141 7.31 15.61 -2.24
N PRO A 142 6.02 15.22 -2.27
CA PRO A 142 5.22 15.30 -3.49
C PRO A 142 4.96 16.73 -3.95
N LYS A 143 5.10 17.74 -3.07
CA LYS A 143 4.73 19.14 -3.33
C LYS A 143 3.33 19.23 -3.97
N ASP A 144 2.38 18.53 -3.35
CA ASP A 144 1.05 18.37 -3.93
C ASP A 144 0.37 19.76 -4.05
N PRO A 145 -0.12 20.13 -5.25
CA PRO A 145 -0.71 21.45 -5.47
C PRO A 145 -2.04 21.64 -4.73
N ASP A 146 -2.70 20.55 -4.33
CA ASP A 146 -3.94 20.60 -3.55
C ASP A 146 -3.60 20.56 -2.05
N PRO A 147 -3.79 21.67 -1.30
CA PRO A 147 -3.42 21.74 0.11
C PRO A 147 -4.23 20.76 0.98
N LEU A 148 -5.47 20.43 0.60
CA LEU A 148 -6.29 19.47 1.33
C LEU A 148 -5.68 18.07 1.26
N ARG A 149 -5.40 17.64 0.02
CA ARG A 149 -4.78 16.35 -0.24
C ARG A 149 -3.39 16.27 0.38
N TYR A 150 -2.60 17.34 0.27
CA TYR A 150 -1.26 17.39 0.83
C TYR A 150 -1.25 17.18 2.34
N ALA A 151 -2.18 17.82 3.06
CA ALA A 151 -2.31 17.66 4.51
C ALA A 151 -2.74 16.26 4.93
N ILE A 152 -3.68 15.63 4.19
CA ILE A 152 -4.09 14.25 4.47
C ILE A 152 -2.93 13.28 4.20
N VAL A 153 -2.25 13.43 3.06
CA VAL A 153 -1.06 12.64 2.69
C VAL A 153 0.04 12.78 3.74
N ALA A 154 0.33 14.00 4.23
CA ALA A 154 1.30 14.21 5.29
C ALA A 154 0.91 13.49 6.60
N SER A 155 -0.38 13.53 6.97
CA SER A 155 -0.91 12.84 8.16
C SER A 155 -0.80 11.32 8.03
N ILE A 156 -1.09 10.77 6.85
CA ILE A 156 -0.92 9.34 6.56
C ILE A 156 0.55 8.93 6.71
N VAL A 157 1.50 9.73 6.20
CA VAL A 157 2.93 9.40 6.33
C VAL A 157 3.39 9.43 7.78
N GLU A 158 2.90 10.38 8.58
CA GLU A 158 3.19 10.45 10.02
C GLU A 158 2.61 9.25 10.78
N GLU A 159 1.38 8.84 10.50
CA GLU A 159 0.79 7.66 11.13
C GLU A 159 1.40 6.35 10.64
N LEU A 160 1.77 6.26 9.36
CA LEU A 160 2.52 5.13 8.83
C LEU A 160 3.87 4.99 9.53
N HIS A 161 4.53 6.10 9.85
CA HIS A 161 5.77 6.07 10.63
C HIS A 161 5.57 5.46 12.01
N ASP A 162 4.53 5.88 12.73
CA ASP A 162 4.23 5.33 14.04
C ASP A 162 3.84 3.84 13.94
N ALA A 163 3.06 3.48 12.92
CA ALA A 163 2.64 2.09 12.67
C ALA A 163 3.77 1.16 12.22
N VAL A 164 4.73 1.65 11.42
CA VAL A 164 5.92 0.88 11.01
C VAL A 164 6.83 0.65 12.22
N ASN A 165 7.10 1.69 13.01
CA ASN A 165 7.93 1.57 14.20
C ASN A 165 7.28 0.67 15.26
N TRP A 166 5.96 0.73 15.42
CA TRP A 166 5.22 -0.22 16.22
C TRP A 166 5.41 -1.66 15.73
N ARG A 167 5.25 -1.96 14.43
CA ARG A 167 5.50 -3.31 13.89
C ARG A 167 6.93 -3.79 14.13
N LEU A 168 7.92 -2.93 13.92
CA LEU A 168 9.33 -3.25 14.16
C LEU A 168 9.59 -3.59 15.63
N SER A 169 8.96 -2.86 16.55
CA SER A 169 9.04 -3.10 18.00
C SER A 169 8.47 -4.45 18.43
N LEU A 170 7.51 -5.00 17.67
CA LEU A 170 6.96 -6.34 17.89
C LEU A 170 7.84 -7.47 17.36
N GLY A 171 8.95 -7.15 16.68
CA GLY A 171 9.82 -8.13 16.03
C GLY A 171 9.50 -8.40 14.57
N LEU A 172 8.49 -7.74 13.99
CA LEU A 172 8.20 -7.88 12.57
C LEU A 172 9.31 -7.24 11.73
N ARG A 173 9.53 -7.78 10.53
CA ARG A 173 10.57 -7.34 9.60
C ARG A 173 10.01 -7.26 8.20
N ARG A 174 10.42 -6.24 7.44
CA ARG A 174 9.96 -5.97 6.07
C ARG A 174 10.31 -7.08 5.07
N ASN A 175 11.31 -7.90 5.38
CA ASN A 175 11.74 -9.03 4.58
C ASN A 175 11.08 -10.36 5.01
N GLU A 176 10.04 -10.32 5.85
CA GLU A 176 9.33 -11.48 6.40
C GLU A 176 10.16 -12.35 7.36
N GLU A 177 11.41 -11.98 7.66
CA GLU A 177 12.27 -12.67 8.64
C GLU A 177 11.95 -12.20 10.07
N HIS A 178 10.74 -12.49 10.53
CA HIS A 178 10.23 -12.05 11.82
C HIS A 178 11.00 -12.67 13.00
N ILE A 179 11.15 -11.88 14.07
CA ILE A 179 11.74 -12.31 15.34
C ILE A 179 10.59 -12.50 16.33
N TYR A 180 10.20 -13.75 16.55
CA TYR A 180 9.15 -14.09 17.51
C TYR A 180 9.73 -14.28 18.90
N ARG A 181 8.93 -13.93 19.92
CA ARG A 181 9.21 -14.27 21.31
C ARG A 181 8.70 -15.69 21.57
N GLU A 182 9.47 -16.48 22.32
CA GLU A 182 9.09 -17.86 22.62
C GLU A 182 8.24 -17.91 23.91
N GLU A 183 8.56 -17.06 24.89
CA GLU A 183 7.87 -17.00 26.17
C GLU A 183 7.31 -15.60 26.48
N ASP A 184 6.20 -15.56 27.24
CA ASP A 184 5.59 -14.34 27.78
C ASP A 184 6.47 -13.77 28.91
N GLY A 185 7.61 -13.20 28.54
CA GLY A 185 8.64 -12.70 29.45
C GLY A 185 9.92 -12.29 28.73
N ASP A 186 10.12 -12.77 27.50
CA ASP A 186 11.24 -12.39 26.67
C ASP A 186 11.24 -10.87 26.38
N PRO A 187 12.42 -10.23 26.39
CA PRO A 187 12.52 -8.82 26.05
C PRO A 187 12.06 -8.58 24.61
N TRP A 188 11.54 -7.38 24.35
CA TRP A 188 11.16 -6.99 23.00
C TRP A 188 12.37 -7.05 22.06
N PRO A 189 12.21 -7.57 20.83
CA PRO A 189 13.31 -7.66 19.89
C PRO A 189 13.93 -6.29 19.61
N PRO A 190 15.27 -6.18 19.58
CA PRO A 190 15.91 -4.93 19.22
C PRO A 190 15.54 -4.54 17.79
N PHE A 191 15.30 -3.26 17.55
CA PHE A 191 15.04 -2.73 16.22
C PHE A 191 15.64 -1.35 16.06
N THR A 192 15.95 -0.98 14.82
CA THR A 192 16.31 0.38 14.45
C THR A 192 15.04 1.11 14.03
N PRO A 193 14.60 2.16 14.75
CA PRO A 193 13.44 2.93 14.34
C PRO A 193 13.65 3.56 12.96
N GLU A 194 12.60 3.59 12.15
CA GLU A 194 12.59 4.40 10.94
C GLU A 194 12.40 5.87 11.28
N GLU A 195 13.01 6.72 10.46
CA GLU A 195 12.89 8.17 10.59
C GLU A 195 11.75 8.70 9.70
N LEU A 196 11.10 9.75 10.19
CA LEU A 196 10.06 10.46 9.47
C LEU A 196 10.65 11.42 8.43
N PRO A 197 10.09 11.53 7.21
CA PRO A 197 10.45 12.57 6.26
C PRO A 197 10.35 13.97 6.83
N SER A 198 11.36 14.80 6.58
CA SER A 198 11.37 16.18 7.09
C SER A 198 10.28 17.08 6.52
N TRP A 199 9.68 16.71 5.37
CA TRP A 199 8.67 17.53 4.69
C TRP A 199 7.32 17.48 5.38
N THR A 200 6.93 16.36 5.99
CA THR A 200 5.59 16.22 6.62
C THR A 200 5.38 17.24 7.74
N ARG A 201 6.43 17.48 8.53
CA ARG A 201 6.45 18.46 9.63
C ARG A 201 6.20 19.91 9.17
N LYS A 202 6.42 20.21 7.90
CA LYS A 202 6.27 21.56 7.32
C LYS A 202 4.87 21.78 6.74
N VAL A 203 4.06 20.72 6.63
CA VAL A 203 2.72 20.80 6.04
C VAL A 203 1.76 21.41 7.05
N ALA A 204 1.18 22.55 6.68
CA ALA A 204 0.25 23.30 7.52
C ALA A 204 -1.08 22.55 7.75
N PRO A 205 -1.81 22.88 8.82
CA PRO A 205 -3.18 22.43 8.98
C PRO A 205 -4.08 22.89 7.84
N ILE A 206 -5.15 22.12 7.59
CA ILE A 206 -6.10 22.44 6.53
C ILE A 206 -6.88 23.71 6.87
N ASP A 207 -7.03 24.60 5.88
CA ASP A 207 -7.93 25.75 5.97
C ASP A 207 -9.40 25.28 6.06
N LYS A 208 -10.08 25.71 7.13
CA LYS A 208 -11.47 25.35 7.42
C LYS A 208 -12.46 25.96 6.43
N ASP A 209 -12.17 27.15 5.88
CA ASP A 209 -13.01 27.76 4.86
C ASP A 209 -12.90 27.00 3.54
N LEU A 210 -11.70 26.52 3.22
CA LEU A 210 -11.50 25.63 2.08
C LEU A 210 -12.25 24.30 2.26
N LEU A 211 -12.21 23.70 3.46
CA LEU A 211 -12.99 22.49 3.75
C LEU A 211 -14.48 22.68 3.50
N ARG A 212 -15.06 23.77 4.02
CA ARG A 212 -16.50 24.09 3.83
C ARG A 212 -16.92 24.13 2.37
N LEU A 213 -16.03 24.55 1.47
CA LEU A 213 -16.28 24.57 0.03
C LEU A 213 -16.04 23.20 -0.64
N SER A 214 -15.03 22.48 -0.17
CA SER A 214 -14.52 21.28 -0.85
C SER A 214 -15.15 19.97 -0.41
N VAL A 215 -15.77 19.88 0.77
CA VAL A 215 -16.40 18.63 1.26
C VAL A 215 -17.91 18.79 1.52
N PRO A 216 -18.65 17.68 1.65
CA PRO A 216 -20.05 17.72 2.07
C PRO A 216 -20.19 18.28 3.50
N PRO A 217 -21.23 19.07 3.80
CA PRO A 217 -21.43 19.63 5.15
C PRO A 217 -21.54 18.56 6.24
N GLU A 218 -22.06 17.37 5.91
CA GLU A 218 -22.16 16.23 6.82
C GLU A 218 -20.80 15.64 7.23
N SER A 219 -19.73 15.94 6.49
CA SER A 219 -18.36 15.49 6.75
C SER A 219 -17.59 16.48 7.62
N LEU A 220 -18.26 17.49 8.18
CA LEU A 220 -17.65 18.50 9.04
C LEU A 220 -18.24 18.44 10.45
N ASP A 221 -17.39 18.64 11.45
CA ASP A 221 -17.85 18.87 12.81
C ASP A 221 -18.31 20.33 13.04
N THR A 222 -18.74 20.63 14.26
CA THR A 222 -19.14 21.98 14.67
C THR A 222 -18.02 23.01 14.57
N ASP A 223 -16.77 22.57 14.66
CA ASP A 223 -15.59 23.42 14.62
C ASP A 223 -15.04 23.58 13.19
N GLY A 224 -15.63 22.91 12.19
CA GLY A 224 -15.21 22.92 10.79
C GLY A 224 -14.02 22.00 10.48
N ASN A 225 -13.75 21.02 11.32
CA ASN A 225 -12.77 19.96 11.07
C ASN A 225 -13.37 18.88 10.17
N LEU A 226 -12.53 18.24 9.35
CA LEU A 226 -12.93 17.12 8.50
C LEU A 226 -13.14 15.85 9.34
N VAL A 227 -14.35 15.33 9.39
CA VAL A 227 -14.69 14.07 10.06
C VAL A 227 -14.72 12.95 9.03
N LEU A 228 -13.72 12.06 9.09
CA LEU A 228 -13.70 10.82 8.32
C LEU A 228 -14.29 9.67 9.14
N GLU A 229 -13.96 9.63 10.43
CA GLU A 229 -14.52 8.65 11.37
C GLU A 229 -14.91 9.33 12.68
N THR A 230 -16.16 9.14 13.09
CA THR A 230 -16.68 9.76 14.32
C THR A 230 -15.96 9.26 15.56
N GLY A 231 -15.59 10.18 16.46
CA GLY A 231 -14.86 9.83 17.69
C GLY A 231 -13.37 9.55 17.50
N GLY A 232 -12.83 9.86 16.31
CA GLY A 232 -11.41 9.76 15.98
C GLY A 232 -10.49 10.48 16.94
N LYS A 233 -9.38 9.84 17.34
CA LYS A 233 -8.39 10.38 18.29
C LYS A 233 -6.95 10.39 17.76
N ALA A 234 -6.76 10.18 16.46
CA ALA A 234 -5.42 10.15 15.86
C ALA A 234 -4.75 11.54 15.93
N LEU A 235 -3.63 11.63 16.64
CA LEU A 235 -2.97 12.91 16.93
C LEU A 235 -2.35 13.55 15.68
N ASN A 236 -1.77 12.76 14.77
CA ASN A 236 -1.12 13.30 13.58
C ASN A 236 -2.15 13.87 12.58
N PHE A 237 -3.35 13.28 12.54
CA PHE A 237 -4.50 13.82 11.79
C PHE A 237 -5.13 15.03 12.47
N ALA A 238 -5.31 14.99 13.80
CA ALA A 238 -5.92 16.09 14.56
C ALA A 238 -5.14 17.41 14.41
N ARG A 239 -3.80 17.35 14.33
CA ARG A 239 -2.95 18.53 14.05
C ARG A 239 -3.28 19.23 12.74
N ARG A 240 -3.96 18.56 11.80
CA ARG A 240 -4.32 19.10 10.48
C ARG A 240 -5.82 19.30 10.30
N ASN A 241 -6.57 19.41 11.40
CA ASN A 241 -8.03 19.59 11.41
C ASN A 241 -8.78 18.38 10.81
N ILE A 242 -8.27 17.16 11.04
CA ILE A 242 -8.90 15.91 10.58
C ILE A 242 -9.19 15.02 11.79
N ILE A 243 -10.43 14.51 11.87
CA ILE A 243 -10.92 13.60 12.89
C ILE A 243 -11.11 12.22 12.25
N THR A 244 -10.28 11.26 12.67
CA THR A 244 -10.29 9.89 12.16
C THR A 244 -9.68 8.92 13.18
N ASN A 245 -9.92 7.62 13.00
CA ASN A 245 -9.15 6.57 13.67
C ASN A 245 -8.11 5.97 12.71
N THR A 246 -7.02 5.47 13.29
CA THR A 246 -5.90 4.91 12.54
C THR A 246 -5.68 3.44 12.80
N GLY A 247 -6.59 2.76 13.51
CA GLY A 247 -6.45 1.35 13.89
C GLY A 247 -6.14 0.40 12.72
N TRP A 248 -6.69 0.68 11.54
CA TRP A 248 -6.42 -0.10 10.33
C TRP A 248 -5.01 0.06 9.74
N LEU A 249 -4.25 1.06 10.19
CA LEU A 249 -2.81 1.16 9.92
C LEU A 249 -1.99 0.26 10.85
N TYR A 250 -2.56 -0.25 11.95
CA TYR A 250 -1.91 -1.10 12.96
C TYR A 250 -2.34 -2.58 12.86
N THR A 251 -2.58 -3.08 11.65
CA THR A 251 -2.90 -4.50 11.41
C THR A 251 -1.65 -5.37 11.26
N ILE A 252 -1.72 -6.62 11.71
CA ILE A 252 -0.70 -7.67 11.55
C ILE A 252 -1.34 -8.86 10.86
#